data_AF-A0A7X3UTR1-F1
#
_entry.id   AF-A0A7X3UTR1-F1
#
_cell.length_a   1.000
_cell.length_b   1.000
_cell.length_c   1.000
_cell.angle_alpha   90.00
_cell.angle_beta   90.00
_cell.angle_gamma   90.00
#
_symmetry.space_group_name_H-M   'P 1'
#
loop_
_entity.id
_entity.type
_entity.pdbx_description
1 polymer ?
#
loop_
_entity_poly.entity_id
_entity_poly.type
_entity_poly.pdbx_seq_one_letter_code
_entity_poly.pdbx_strand_id
1 'polypeptide(L)'
;MNETEFRDRWERIRSHLRSAQDELNSADRFSKFVVERLREHEHAVRIKVDQNLAELGYDGTRIKEFQALSRQSSLLESYKANLDEVHAKLKNAEHSFEGQLADRRNLVAQQRVAFDRILNTVQNEFGGKITARRIDHGDRAQLESFVLKLSQRGITRWWNELSKDLRPSPETLLIALKNDELSKLRMSKAVQSTFRDSMIRSRQRELAAISCRDRYILELKLDDGDFRRLDDLSGGQRVSVLLSLLLQTNDGRPLVIDQPEDELDNRFLSETVLPALKKLKGRRQIIVATHNADIVVNGDADQVIQLEATANQGRVAEAGAIEKPTIRDAIVRTVDGGDDAFRLRQIKYGF
;
A
#
# COMPACT_ATOMS: atom_id res chain seq x y z
N MET A 1 -6.83 -24.75 -42.74
CA MET A 1 -8.07 -24.05 -43.12
C MET A 1 -7.82 -23.50 -44.51
N ASN A 2 -8.51 -24.01 -45.53
CA ASN A 2 -8.28 -23.62 -46.92
C ASN A 2 -8.83 -22.20 -47.17
N GLU A 3 -8.20 -21.46 -48.09
CA GLU A 3 -8.52 -20.06 -48.41
C GLU A 3 -10.00 -19.89 -48.83
N THR A 4 -10.56 -20.90 -49.50
CA THR A 4 -11.97 -20.99 -49.88
C THR A 4 -12.91 -21.09 -48.68
N GLU A 5 -12.53 -21.83 -47.65
CA GLU A 5 -13.33 -22.06 -46.44
C GLU A 5 -13.40 -20.80 -45.56
N PHE A 6 -12.31 -20.03 -45.53
CA PHE A 6 -12.28 -18.72 -44.87
C PHE A 6 -13.15 -17.69 -45.60
N ARG A 7 -13.13 -17.70 -46.95
CA ARG A 7 -13.91 -16.79 -47.78
C ARG A 7 -15.41 -17.00 -47.62
N ASP A 8 -15.87 -18.24 -47.65
CA ASP A 8 -17.29 -18.60 -47.44
C ASP A 8 -17.77 -18.21 -46.03
N ARG A 9 -16.93 -18.44 -45.02
CA ARG A 9 -17.27 -18.09 -43.64
C ARG A 9 -17.30 -16.57 -43.45
N TRP A 10 -16.39 -15.83 -44.08
CA TRP A 10 -16.37 -14.37 -44.07
C TRP A 10 -17.58 -13.76 -44.82
N GLU A 11 -17.98 -14.32 -45.95
CA GLU A 11 -19.17 -13.88 -46.68
C GLU A 11 -20.45 -14.12 -45.88
N ARG A 12 -20.57 -15.27 -45.18
CA ARG A 12 -21.68 -15.52 -44.25
C ARG A 12 -21.71 -14.52 -43.09
N ILE A 13 -20.57 -14.22 -42.46
CA ILE A 13 -20.53 -13.22 -41.38
C ILE A 13 -20.93 -11.84 -41.91
N ARG A 14 -20.47 -11.48 -43.10
CA ARG A 14 -20.80 -10.20 -43.75
C ARG A 14 -22.29 -10.11 -44.12
N SER A 15 -22.91 -11.20 -44.57
CA SER A 15 -24.35 -11.21 -44.87
C SER A 15 -25.19 -11.08 -43.59
N HIS A 16 -24.80 -11.75 -42.51
CA HIS A 16 -25.49 -11.62 -41.21
C HIS A 16 -25.34 -10.22 -40.62
N LEU A 17 -24.15 -9.61 -40.71
CA LEU A 17 -23.93 -8.23 -40.26
C LEU A 17 -24.75 -7.22 -41.08
N ARG A 18 -24.87 -7.42 -42.40
CA ARG A 18 -25.75 -6.58 -43.25
C ARG A 18 -27.22 -6.76 -42.89
N SER A 19 -27.68 -7.99 -42.71
CA SER A 19 -29.06 -8.29 -42.28
C SER A 19 -29.39 -7.64 -40.93
N ALA A 20 -28.49 -7.77 -39.96
CA ALA A 20 -28.66 -7.15 -38.64
C ALA A 20 -28.67 -5.61 -38.73
N GLN A 21 -27.87 -5.02 -39.62
CA GLN A 21 -27.85 -3.59 -39.84
C GLN A 21 -29.12 -3.09 -40.54
N ASP A 22 -29.66 -3.86 -41.48
CA ASP A 22 -30.93 -3.55 -42.14
C ASP A 22 -32.11 -3.67 -41.16
N GLU A 23 -32.09 -4.66 -40.27
CA GLU A 23 -33.07 -4.80 -39.18
C GLU A 23 -33.00 -3.61 -38.20
N LEU A 24 -31.79 -3.20 -37.77
CA LEU A 24 -31.60 -2.01 -36.93
C LEU A 24 -32.10 -0.73 -37.61
N ASN A 25 -31.80 -0.55 -38.90
CA ASN A 25 -32.28 0.59 -39.68
C ASN A 25 -33.79 0.57 -39.90
N SER A 26 -34.40 -0.62 -39.95
CA SER A 26 -35.85 -0.78 -40.03
C SER A 26 -36.54 -0.44 -38.71
N ALA A 27 -35.95 -0.85 -37.58
CA ALA A 27 -36.42 -0.55 -36.24
C ALA A 27 -36.32 0.95 -35.93
N ASP A 28 -35.23 1.62 -36.35
CA ASP A 28 -35.07 3.06 -36.20
C ASP A 28 -36.12 3.86 -37.01
N ARG A 29 -36.39 3.43 -38.25
CA ARG A 29 -37.45 4.03 -39.08
C ARG A 29 -38.84 3.83 -38.49
N PHE A 30 -39.12 2.64 -37.97
CA PHE A 30 -40.39 2.35 -37.31
C PHE A 30 -40.56 3.17 -36.02
N SER A 31 -39.51 3.27 -35.20
CA SER A 31 -39.50 4.13 -34.01
C SER A 31 -39.81 5.59 -34.35
N LYS A 32 -39.15 6.15 -35.37
CA LYS A 32 -39.42 7.52 -35.84
C LYS A 32 -40.87 7.71 -36.31
N PHE A 33 -41.40 6.75 -37.09
CA PHE A 33 -42.79 6.77 -37.54
C PHE A 33 -43.80 6.73 -36.38
N VAL A 34 -43.56 5.88 -35.37
CA VAL A 34 -44.42 5.80 -34.18
C VAL A 34 -44.39 7.09 -33.37
N VAL A 35 -43.20 7.69 -33.19
CA VAL A 35 -43.05 8.98 -32.48
C VAL A 35 -43.79 10.10 -33.21
N GLU A 36 -43.76 10.12 -34.55
CA GLU A 36 -44.45 11.14 -35.36
C GLU A 36 -45.97 10.99 -35.25
N ARG A 37 -46.49 9.75 -35.36
CA ARG A 37 -47.92 9.45 -35.12
C ARG A 37 -48.38 9.82 -33.71
N LEU A 38 -47.56 9.59 -32.69
CA LEU A 38 -47.87 9.97 -31.31
C LEU A 38 -47.95 11.49 -31.15
N ARG A 39 -47.05 12.25 -31.80
CA ARG A 39 -47.09 13.73 -31.80
C ARG A 39 -48.34 14.28 -32.50
N GLU A 40 -48.72 13.70 -33.63
CA GLU A 40 -49.97 14.08 -34.32
C GLU A 40 -51.20 13.83 -33.45
N HIS A 41 -51.24 12.67 -32.78
CA HIS A 41 -52.33 12.33 -31.88
C HIS A 41 -52.36 13.22 -30.63
N GLU A 42 -51.21 13.50 -30.02
CA GLU A 42 -51.06 14.44 -28.91
C GLU A 42 -51.56 15.83 -29.30
N HIS A 43 -51.22 16.30 -30.50
CA HIS A 43 -51.69 17.58 -31.03
C HIS A 43 -53.21 17.61 -31.21
N ALA A 44 -53.80 16.54 -31.77
CA ALA A 44 -55.25 16.43 -31.94
C ALA A 44 -56.00 16.39 -30.60
N VAL A 45 -55.46 15.67 -29.61
CA VAL A 45 -56.01 15.63 -28.24
C VAL A 45 -55.89 16.99 -27.59
N ARG A 46 -54.76 17.69 -27.77
CA ARG A 46 -54.54 19.05 -27.24
C ARG A 46 -55.55 20.06 -27.80
N ILE A 47 -55.85 20.00 -29.10
CA ILE A 47 -56.89 20.83 -29.73
C ILE A 47 -58.27 20.54 -29.10
N LYS A 48 -58.61 19.26 -28.88
CA LYS A 48 -59.88 18.88 -28.23
C LYS A 48 -59.97 19.36 -26.78
N VAL A 49 -58.88 19.30 -26.03
CA VAL A 49 -58.82 19.79 -24.65
C VAL A 49 -58.99 21.31 -24.61
N ASP A 50 -58.30 22.04 -25.50
CA ASP A 50 -58.43 23.50 -25.60
C ASP A 50 -59.86 23.91 -26.03
N GLN A 51 -60.51 23.15 -26.91
CA GLN A 51 -61.92 23.35 -27.30
C GLN A 51 -62.90 23.11 -26.13
N ASN A 52 -62.75 21.99 -25.41
CA ASN A 52 -63.61 21.69 -24.26
C ASN A 52 -63.45 22.70 -23.12
N LEU A 53 -62.24 23.23 -22.91
CA LEU A 53 -61.98 24.27 -21.90
C LEU A 53 -62.61 25.61 -22.30
N ALA A 54 -62.63 25.95 -23.59
CA ALA A 54 -63.31 27.13 -24.10
C ALA A 54 -64.84 27.01 -23.99
N GLU A 55 -65.42 25.82 -24.24
CA GLU A 55 -66.86 25.55 -24.07
C GLU A 55 -67.33 25.65 -22.61
N LEU A 56 -66.45 25.37 -21.65
CA LEU A 56 -66.69 25.53 -20.21
C LEU A 56 -66.53 26.97 -19.69
N GLY A 57 -66.27 27.94 -20.58
CA GLY A 57 -66.23 29.37 -20.25
C GLY A 57 -64.90 29.90 -19.70
N TYR A 58 -63.79 29.20 -19.89
CA TYR A 58 -62.46 29.67 -19.48
C TYR A 58 -61.84 30.59 -20.55
N ASP A 59 -61.45 31.81 -20.16
CA ASP A 59 -60.79 32.80 -21.04
C ASP A 59 -59.38 32.33 -21.48
N GLY A 60 -58.90 32.79 -22.64
CA GLY A 60 -57.65 32.34 -23.28
C GLY A 60 -56.38 32.56 -22.45
N THR A 61 -56.45 33.43 -21.44
CA THR A 61 -55.43 33.62 -20.39
C THR A 61 -55.33 32.41 -19.46
N ARG A 62 -56.46 31.87 -18.97
CA ARG A 62 -56.49 30.68 -18.10
C ARG A 62 -56.06 29.40 -18.82
N ILE A 63 -56.32 29.29 -20.11
CA ILE A 63 -55.84 28.16 -20.93
C ILE A 63 -54.31 28.19 -21.06
N LYS A 64 -53.71 29.38 -21.27
CA LYS A 64 -52.25 29.54 -21.26
C LYS A 64 -51.64 29.24 -19.89
N GLU A 65 -52.29 29.65 -18.81
CA GLU A 65 -51.88 29.30 -17.44
C GLU A 65 -51.92 27.79 -17.19
N PHE A 66 -52.99 27.11 -17.60
CA PHE A 66 -53.12 25.65 -17.49
C PHE A 66 -52.02 24.93 -18.27
N GLN A 67 -51.73 25.37 -19.51
CA GLN A 67 -50.65 24.81 -20.31
C GLN A 67 -49.26 25.05 -19.69
N ALA A 68 -49.03 26.22 -19.08
CA ALA A 68 -47.81 26.52 -18.35
C ALA A 68 -47.66 25.61 -17.11
N LEU A 69 -48.73 25.44 -16.33
CA LEU A 69 -48.77 24.57 -15.15
C LEU A 69 -48.58 23.09 -15.51
N SER A 70 -49.17 22.61 -16.61
CA SER A 70 -48.98 21.23 -17.08
C SER A 70 -47.54 20.95 -17.52
N ARG A 71 -46.91 21.88 -18.26
CA ARG A 71 -45.48 21.80 -18.59
C ARG A 71 -44.62 21.80 -17.34
N GLN A 72 -44.94 22.63 -16.35
CA GLN A 72 -44.24 22.68 -15.08
C GLN A 72 -44.42 21.37 -14.30
N SER A 73 -45.60 20.76 -14.32
CA SER A 73 -45.87 19.44 -13.73
C SER A 73 -45.03 18.34 -14.35
N SER A 74 -44.95 18.28 -15.69
CA SER A 74 -44.11 17.31 -16.40
C SER A 74 -42.62 17.48 -16.10
N LEU A 75 -42.13 18.72 -16.00
CA LEU A 75 -40.76 19.00 -15.56
C LEU A 75 -40.52 18.54 -14.13
N LEU A 76 -41.47 18.76 -13.21
CA LEU A 76 -41.39 18.28 -11.83
C LEU A 76 -41.35 16.75 -11.75
N GLU A 77 -42.12 16.04 -12.57
CA GLU A 77 -42.06 14.57 -12.66
C GLU A 77 -40.69 14.08 -13.14
N SER A 78 -40.13 14.73 -14.16
CA SER A 78 -38.76 14.46 -14.64
C SER A 78 -37.71 14.72 -13.56
N TYR A 79 -37.80 15.85 -12.85
CA TYR A 79 -36.90 16.13 -11.73
C TYR A 79 -37.02 15.11 -10.60
N LYS A 80 -38.24 14.67 -10.28
CA LYS A 80 -38.49 13.63 -9.28
C LYS A 80 -37.85 12.30 -9.70
N ALA A 81 -38.06 11.87 -10.95
CA ALA A 81 -37.44 10.65 -11.49
C ALA A 81 -35.90 10.72 -11.46
N ASN A 82 -35.32 11.87 -11.83
CA ASN A 82 -33.87 12.10 -11.74
C ASN A 82 -33.38 12.05 -10.28
N LEU A 83 -34.12 12.65 -9.34
CA LEU A 83 -33.78 12.59 -7.91
C LEU A 83 -33.81 11.16 -7.39
N ASP A 84 -34.82 10.37 -7.77
CA ASP A 84 -34.93 8.97 -7.38
C ASP A 84 -33.76 8.13 -7.94
N GLU A 85 -33.35 8.37 -9.19
CA GLU A 85 -32.17 7.72 -9.78
C GLU A 85 -30.88 8.11 -9.04
N VAL A 86 -30.68 9.40 -8.75
CA VAL A 86 -29.51 9.89 -8.01
C VAL A 86 -29.48 9.30 -6.60
N HIS A 87 -30.63 9.21 -5.92
CA HIS A 87 -30.74 8.57 -4.61
C HIS A 87 -30.37 7.09 -4.66
N ALA A 88 -30.84 6.35 -5.67
CA ALA A 88 -30.48 4.95 -5.86
C ALA A 88 -28.97 4.78 -6.08
N LYS A 89 -28.36 5.61 -6.95
CA LYS A 89 -26.91 5.63 -7.18
C LYS A 89 -26.13 5.95 -5.90
N LEU A 90 -26.58 6.94 -5.13
CA LEU A 90 -25.95 7.31 -3.86
C LEU A 90 -26.00 6.15 -2.86
N LYS A 91 -27.15 5.48 -2.71
CA LYS A 91 -27.31 4.32 -1.82
C LYS A 91 -26.39 3.16 -2.21
N ASN A 92 -26.27 2.88 -3.51
CA ASN A 92 -25.36 1.86 -4.00
C ASN A 92 -23.89 2.21 -3.73
N ALA A 93 -23.50 3.47 -3.95
CA ALA A 93 -22.15 3.94 -3.65
C ALA A 93 -21.84 3.88 -2.14
N GLU A 94 -22.82 4.21 -1.28
CA GLU A 94 -22.70 4.08 0.17
C GLU A 94 -22.48 2.63 0.59
N HIS A 95 -23.28 1.70 0.07
CA HIS A 95 -23.12 0.29 0.35
C HIS A 95 -21.76 -0.26 -0.12
N SER A 96 -21.34 0.10 -1.33
CA SER A 96 -20.02 -0.27 -1.86
C SER A 96 -18.88 0.29 -1.01
N PHE A 97 -19.01 1.53 -0.52
CA PHE A 97 -18.01 2.15 0.34
C PHE A 97 -17.88 1.41 1.68
N GLU A 98 -19.01 1.06 2.30
CA GLU A 98 -19.00 0.26 3.54
C GLU A 98 -18.39 -1.12 3.33
N GLY A 99 -18.69 -1.78 2.21
CA GLY A 99 -18.05 -3.06 1.83
C GLY A 99 -16.53 -2.94 1.71
N GLN A 100 -16.04 -1.94 0.98
CA GLN A 100 -14.60 -1.69 0.83
C GLN A 100 -13.91 -1.38 2.18
N LEU A 101 -14.59 -0.67 3.08
CA LEU A 101 -14.06 -0.43 4.43
C LEU A 101 -13.95 -1.73 5.24
N ALA A 102 -14.92 -2.62 5.13
CA ALA A 102 -14.88 -3.93 5.78
C ALA A 102 -13.75 -4.81 5.22
N ASP A 103 -13.62 -4.87 3.89
CA ASP A 103 -12.54 -5.60 3.22
C ASP A 103 -11.17 -5.08 3.63
N ARG A 104 -11.00 -3.74 3.68
CA ARG A 104 -9.76 -3.12 4.17
C ARG A 104 -9.44 -3.55 5.59
N ARG A 105 -10.42 -3.58 6.50
CA ARG A 105 -10.19 -4.04 7.89
C ARG A 105 -9.72 -5.49 7.94
N ASN A 106 -10.34 -6.36 7.14
CA ASN A 106 -9.96 -7.77 7.05
C ASN A 106 -8.52 -7.91 6.53
N LEU A 107 -8.15 -7.18 5.48
CA LEU A 107 -6.80 -7.20 4.92
C LEU A 107 -5.75 -6.67 5.92
N VAL A 108 -6.04 -5.58 6.63
CA VAL A 108 -5.15 -5.05 7.67
C VAL A 108 -5.00 -6.06 8.81
N ALA A 109 -6.08 -6.71 9.25
CA ALA A 109 -6.01 -7.74 10.28
C ALA A 109 -5.16 -8.95 9.84
N GLN A 110 -5.33 -9.42 8.60
CA GLN A 110 -4.52 -10.49 8.04
C GLN A 110 -3.04 -10.09 7.95
N GLN A 111 -2.75 -8.88 7.48
CA GLN A 111 -1.40 -8.34 7.44
C GLN A 111 -0.77 -8.29 8.83
N ARG A 112 -1.51 -7.82 9.84
CA ARG A 112 -1.06 -7.77 11.24
C ARG A 112 -0.68 -9.16 11.75
N VAL A 113 -1.54 -10.15 11.56
CA VAL A 113 -1.25 -11.55 11.93
C VAL A 113 0.01 -12.08 11.22
N ALA A 114 0.19 -11.77 9.94
CA ALA A 114 1.39 -12.18 9.20
C ALA A 114 2.66 -11.52 9.76
N PHE A 115 2.60 -10.23 10.07
CA PHE A 115 3.72 -9.52 10.70
C PHE A 115 4.00 -9.98 12.12
N ASP A 116 2.99 -10.32 12.92
CA ASP A 116 3.20 -10.84 14.28
C ASP A 116 4.01 -12.14 14.26
N ARG A 117 3.83 -12.98 13.24
CA ARG A 117 4.68 -14.17 13.02
C ARG A 117 6.13 -13.77 12.76
N ILE A 118 6.37 -12.77 11.91
CA ILE A 118 7.72 -12.26 11.62
C ILE A 118 8.38 -11.69 12.88
N LEU A 119 7.65 -10.88 13.66
CA LEU A 119 8.16 -10.29 14.90
C LEU A 119 8.58 -11.37 15.91
N ASN A 120 7.77 -12.43 16.04
CA ASN A 120 8.10 -13.59 16.88
C ASN A 120 9.33 -14.35 16.36
N THR A 121 9.46 -14.54 15.05
CA THR A 121 10.66 -15.16 14.45
C THR A 121 11.91 -14.36 14.77
N VAL A 122 11.90 -13.04 14.57
CA VAL A 122 13.01 -12.15 14.91
C VAL A 122 13.38 -12.31 16.39
N GLN A 123 12.40 -12.25 17.30
CA GLN A 123 12.70 -12.33 18.73
C GLN A 123 13.33 -13.67 19.14
N ASN A 124 12.90 -14.78 18.52
CA ASN A 124 13.40 -16.12 18.80
C ASN A 124 14.79 -16.38 18.19
N GLU A 125 15.01 -16.00 16.93
CA GLU A 125 16.25 -16.31 16.21
C GLU A 125 17.45 -15.50 16.69
N PHE A 126 17.23 -14.31 17.22
CA PHE A 126 18.27 -13.45 17.79
C PHE A 126 18.48 -13.63 19.30
N GLY A 127 17.86 -14.65 19.92
CA GLY A 127 18.03 -14.95 21.35
C GLY A 127 17.71 -13.75 22.25
N GLY A 128 16.75 -12.90 21.85
CA GLY A 128 16.39 -11.69 22.57
C GLY A 128 17.38 -10.52 22.45
N LYS A 129 18.45 -10.62 21.65
CA LYS A 129 19.34 -9.48 21.34
C LYS A 129 18.64 -8.42 20.50
N ILE A 130 17.79 -8.83 19.56
CA ILE A 130 16.98 -7.93 18.73
C ILE A 130 15.52 -8.12 19.09
N THR A 131 14.84 -7.03 19.42
CA THR A 131 13.39 -7.01 19.67
C THR A 131 12.70 -6.16 18.61
N ALA A 132 11.48 -6.58 18.26
CA ALA A 132 10.70 -5.91 17.25
C ALA A 132 9.26 -5.80 17.76
N ARG A 133 8.67 -4.60 17.65
CA ARG A 133 7.28 -4.37 18.06
C ARG A 133 6.52 -3.54 17.05
N ARG A 134 5.23 -3.86 16.88
CA ARG A 134 4.30 -3.07 16.07
C ARG A 134 3.62 -2.02 16.94
N ILE A 135 3.49 -0.81 16.39
CA ILE A 135 2.57 0.23 16.84
C ILE A 135 1.45 0.31 15.82
N ASP A 136 0.29 -0.19 16.21
CA ASP A 136 -0.93 -0.08 15.42
C ASP A 136 -1.25 1.39 15.13
N HIS A 137 -1.53 1.69 13.87
CA HIS A 137 -1.80 3.06 13.41
C HIS A 137 -0.67 4.05 13.74
N GLY A 138 0.58 3.59 13.77
CA GLY A 138 1.74 4.39 14.15
C GLY A 138 2.03 5.58 13.22
N ASP A 139 1.68 5.50 11.93
CA ASP A 139 1.73 6.64 11.02
C ASP A 139 0.38 7.38 10.99
N ARG A 140 0.37 8.57 11.59
CA ARG A 140 -0.81 9.43 11.74
C ARG A 140 -0.74 10.71 10.91
N ALA A 141 0.22 10.86 10.00
CA ALA A 141 0.43 12.11 9.26
C ALA A 141 -0.82 12.56 8.47
N GLN A 142 -1.50 11.63 7.80
CA GLN A 142 -2.74 11.94 7.07
C GLN A 142 -3.88 12.36 8.00
N LEU A 143 -4.03 11.67 9.13
CA LEU A 143 -5.05 12.00 10.13
C LEU A 143 -4.79 13.36 10.78
N GLU A 144 -3.54 13.65 11.12
CA GLU A 144 -3.14 14.95 11.64
C GLU A 144 -3.42 16.08 10.65
N SER A 145 -3.06 15.89 9.36
CA SER A 145 -3.40 16.85 8.30
C SER A 145 -4.90 17.09 8.21
N PHE A 146 -5.71 16.03 8.25
CA PHE A 146 -7.17 16.13 8.22
C PHE A 146 -7.71 16.92 9.41
N VAL A 147 -7.26 16.63 10.64
CA VAL A 147 -7.72 17.32 11.85
C VAL A 147 -7.36 18.80 11.80
N LEU A 148 -6.15 19.15 11.33
CA LEU A 148 -5.71 20.54 11.22
C LEU A 148 -6.49 21.32 10.14
N LYS A 149 -6.90 20.66 9.04
CA LYS A 149 -7.73 21.25 7.98
C LYS A 149 -9.15 21.62 8.43
N LEU A 150 -9.63 21.13 9.58
CA LEU A 150 -10.91 21.56 10.13
C LEU A 150 -10.88 23.04 10.57
N SER A 151 -9.69 23.60 10.80
CA SER A 151 -9.47 25.01 11.16
C SER A 151 -10.24 25.49 12.41
N GLN A 152 -10.59 24.57 13.31
CA GLN A 152 -11.27 24.86 14.56
C GLN A 152 -10.26 24.91 15.72
N ARG A 153 -10.07 26.11 16.30
CA ARG A 153 -9.07 26.33 17.38
C ARG A 153 -9.19 25.33 18.53
N GLY A 154 -10.41 25.02 18.97
CA GLY A 154 -10.65 24.07 20.05
C GLY A 154 -10.23 22.64 19.69
N ILE A 155 -10.50 22.20 18.46
CA ILE A 155 -10.13 20.86 17.97
C ILE A 155 -8.62 20.76 17.79
N THR A 156 -7.99 21.78 17.19
CA THR A 156 -6.52 21.81 17.02
C THR A 156 -5.79 21.77 18.36
N ARG A 157 -6.28 22.53 19.35
CA ARG A 157 -5.70 22.52 20.70
C ARG A 157 -5.83 21.15 21.36
N TRP A 158 -7.03 20.56 21.34
CA TRP A 158 -7.27 19.20 21.85
C TRP A 158 -6.32 18.18 21.21
N TRP A 159 -6.16 18.22 19.88
CA TRP A 159 -5.28 17.30 19.16
C TRP A 159 -3.81 17.43 19.57
N ASN A 160 -3.35 18.67 19.79
CA ASN A 160 -1.96 18.97 20.14
C ASN A 160 -1.64 18.69 21.63
N GLU A 161 -2.63 18.76 22.52
CA GLU A 161 -2.48 18.41 23.94
C GLU A 161 -2.39 16.90 24.18
N LEU A 162 -2.85 16.07 23.22
CA LEU A 162 -2.68 14.62 23.28
C LEU A 162 -1.24 14.22 22.98
N SER A 163 -0.67 13.35 23.82
CA SER A 163 0.58 12.67 23.50
C SER A 163 0.40 11.83 22.23
N LYS A 164 1.49 11.66 21.46
CA LYS A 164 1.45 10.93 20.17
C LYS A 164 0.83 9.53 20.29
N ASP A 165 1.07 8.85 21.41
CA ASP A 165 0.58 7.50 21.67
C ASP A 165 -0.90 7.44 22.07
N LEU A 166 -1.44 8.53 22.63
CA LEU A 166 -2.85 8.65 23.03
C LEU A 166 -3.76 9.20 21.92
N ARG A 167 -3.19 9.56 20.76
CA ARG A 167 -3.98 10.06 19.63
C ARG A 167 -4.87 8.93 19.07
N PRO A 168 -6.21 9.16 18.97
CA PRO A 168 -7.15 8.15 18.52
C PRO A 168 -6.94 7.81 17.03
N SER A 169 -7.35 6.61 16.62
CA SER A 169 -7.40 6.23 15.20
C SER A 169 -8.64 6.84 14.53
N PRO A 170 -8.70 6.88 13.18
CA PRO A 170 -9.89 7.32 12.47
C PRO A 170 -11.14 6.54 12.87
N GLU A 171 -11.00 5.23 13.09
CA GLU A 171 -12.10 4.35 13.49
C GLU A 171 -12.58 4.67 14.90
N THR A 172 -11.67 4.89 15.84
CA THR A 172 -12.02 5.29 17.21
C THR A 172 -12.78 6.62 17.22
N LEU A 173 -12.37 7.59 16.40
CA LEU A 173 -13.06 8.87 16.27
C LEU A 173 -14.48 8.70 15.72
N LEU A 174 -14.65 7.89 14.68
CA LEU A 174 -15.97 7.64 14.08
C LEU A 174 -16.91 6.85 15.00
N ILE A 175 -16.38 5.85 15.71
CA ILE A 175 -17.17 5.09 16.71
C ILE A 175 -17.59 6.01 17.86
N ALA A 176 -16.67 6.81 18.38
CA ALA A 176 -16.98 7.76 19.44
C ALA A 176 -17.98 8.84 18.99
N LEU A 177 -17.91 9.29 17.74
CA LEU A 177 -18.88 10.20 17.15
C LEU A 177 -20.27 9.55 17.03
N LYS A 178 -20.33 8.29 16.57
CA LYS A 178 -21.59 7.55 16.37
C LYS A 178 -22.29 7.21 17.68
N ASN A 179 -21.52 6.87 18.72
CA ASN A 179 -22.04 6.43 20.02
C ASN A 179 -22.18 7.59 21.04
N ASP A 180 -21.87 8.82 20.64
CA ASP A 180 -21.82 9.99 21.51
C ASP A 180 -20.82 9.90 22.68
N GLU A 181 -19.69 9.23 22.45
CA GLU A 181 -18.66 8.94 23.46
C GLU A 181 -17.39 9.79 23.28
N LEU A 182 -17.47 10.93 22.61
CA LEU A 182 -16.32 11.84 22.38
C LEU A 182 -15.67 12.33 23.69
N SER A 183 -16.40 12.32 24.80
CA SER A 183 -15.88 12.58 26.14
C SER A 183 -14.77 11.61 26.56
N LYS A 184 -14.83 10.34 26.14
CA LYS A 184 -13.79 9.33 26.40
C LYS A 184 -12.46 9.68 25.73
N LEU A 185 -12.49 10.51 24.69
CA LEU A 185 -11.30 11.02 23.98
C LEU A 185 -10.75 12.31 24.61
N ARG A 186 -11.13 12.63 25.85
CA ARG A 186 -10.72 13.83 26.59
C ARG A 186 -11.14 15.15 25.93
N MET A 187 -12.16 15.13 25.08
CA MET A 187 -12.73 16.35 24.52
C MET A 187 -13.59 17.07 25.57
N SER A 188 -13.41 18.38 25.73
CA SER A 188 -14.33 19.21 26.52
C SER A 188 -15.70 19.30 25.84
N LYS A 189 -16.76 19.64 26.58
CA LYS A 189 -18.13 19.75 26.01
C LYS A 189 -18.20 20.67 24.79
N ALA A 190 -17.47 21.79 24.82
CA ALA A 190 -17.39 22.74 23.71
C ALA A 190 -16.65 22.17 22.49
N VAL A 191 -15.59 21.38 22.71
CA VAL A 191 -14.89 20.69 21.61
C VAL A 191 -15.76 19.60 21.02
N GLN A 192 -16.51 18.86 21.83
CA GLN A 192 -17.43 17.82 21.36
C GLN A 192 -18.51 18.41 20.43
N SER A 193 -19.17 19.51 20.81
CA SER A 193 -20.18 20.15 19.95
C SER A 193 -19.56 20.61 18.63
N THR A 194 -18.45 21.35 18.70
CA THR A 194 -17.74 21.85 17.51
C THR A 194 -17.29 20.70 16.60
N PHE A 195 -16.80 19.60 17.17
CA PHE A 195 -16.38 18.43 16.41
C PHE A 195 -17.57 17.77 15.71
N ARG A 196 -18.71 17.57 16.40
CA ARG A 196 -19.94 17.02 15.78
C ARG A 196 -20.42 17.91 14.63
N ASP A 197 -20.50 19.22 14.85
CA ASP A 197 -20.96 20.18 13.84
C ASP A 197 -20.02 20.21 12.63
N SER A 198 -18.71 20.07 12.86
CA SER A 198 -17.72 20.00 11.80
C SER A 198 -17.77 18.68 11.01
N MET A 199 -18.31 17.60 11.59
CA MET A 199 -18.30 16.26 11.01
C MET A 199 -19.55 15.96 10.18
N ILE A 200 -19.72 16.73 9.10
CA ILE A 200 -20.73 16.43 8.07
C ILE A 200 -20.45 15.08 7.37
N ARG A 201 -21.46 14.51 6.71
CA ARG A 201 -21.38 13.18 6.07
C ARG A 201 -20.13 12.99 5.18
N SER A 202 -19.78 14.00 4.37
CA SER A 202 -18.60 13.94 3.50
C SER A 202 -17.29 13.84 4.29
N ARG A 203 -17.13 14.62 5.36
CA ARG A 203 -15.95 14.59 6.24
C ARG A 203 -15.86 13.31 7.05
N GLN A 204 -16.98 12.73 7.47
CA GLN A 204 -16.98 11.41 8.10
C GLN A 204 -16.47 10.33 7.13
N ARG A 205 -16.84 10.39 5.85
CA ARG A 205 -16.33 9.48 4.81
C ARG A 205 -14.86 9.71 4.52
N GLU A 206 -14.43 10.97 4.44
CA GLU A 206 -13.01 11.31 4.29
C GLU A 206 -12.20 10.74 5.45
N LEU A 207 -12.65 10.97 6.69
CA LEU A 207 -12.02 10.40 7.89
C LEU A 207 -11.98 8.86 7.83
N ALA A 208 -13.07 8.21 7.41
CA ALA A 208 -13.14 6.75 7.31
C ALA A 208 -12.16 6.18 6.25
N ALA A 209 -11.89 6.95 5.19
CA ALA A 209 -10.96 6.58 4.12
C ALA A 209 -9.48 6.79 4.50
N ILE A 210 -9.19 7.57 5.55
CA ILE A 210 -7.81 7.78 6.00
C ILE A 210 -7.21 6.45 6.48
N SER A 211 -6.03 6.14 5.96
CA SER A 211 -5.28 4.94 6.33
C SER A 211 -4.07 5.30 7.18
N CYS A 212 -4.17 5.05 8.49
CA CYS A 212 -3.03 5.11 9.39
C CYS A 212 -2.28 3.79 9.33
N ARG A 213 -1.13 3.76 8.64
CA ARG A 213 -0.27 2.57 8.56
C ARG A 213 0.32 2.24 9.92
N ASP A 214 0.54 0.96 10.16
CA ASP A 214 1.25 0.52 11.35
C ASP A 214 2.74 0.90 11.25
N ARG A 215 3.36 1.19 12.39
CA ARG A 215 4.80 1.47 12.47
C ARG A 215 5.49 0.32 13.19
N TYR A 216 6.66 -0.07 12.72
CA TYR A 216 7.46 -1.12 13.36
C TYR A 216 8.68 -0.50 13.99
N ILE A 217 8.96 -0.86 15.24
CA ILE A 217 10.13 -0.40 15.98
C ILE A 217 11.01 -1.60 16.23
N LEU A 218 12.27 -1.46 15.83
CA LEU A 218 13.34 -2.40 16.07
C LEU A 218 14.24 -1.83 17.16
N GLU A 219 14.53 -2.63 18.17
CA GLU A 219 15.41 -2.28 19.29
C GLU A 219 16.50 -3.35 19.43
N LEU A 220 17.74 -2.91 19.65
CA LEU A 220 18.89 -3.77 19.91
C LEU A 220 19.25 -3.67 21.38
N LYS A 221 19.42 -4.83 22.03
CA LYS A 221 19.97 -4.93 23.37
C LYS A 221 21.49 -4.79 23.30
N LEU A 222 22.03 -3.76 23.95
CA LEU A 222 23.46 -3.54 24.04
C LEU A 222 24.08 -4.30 25.23
N ASP A 223 25.40 -4.32 25.29
CA ASP A 223 26.17 -4.99 26.35
C ASP A 223 25.90 -4.40 27.75
N ASP A 224 25.48 -3.13 27.83
CA ASP A 224 25.03 -2.46 29.06
C ASP A 224 23.65 -2.97 29.55
N GLY A 225 22.96 -3.78 28.75
CA GLY A 225 21.65 -4.35 29.02
C GLY A 225 20.48 -3.50 28.52
N ASP A 226 20.74 -2.28 28.04
CA ASP A 226 19.72 -1.36 27.57
C ASP A 226 19.28 -1.65 26.13
N PHE A 227 18.00 -1.41 25.86
CA PHE A 227 17.42 -1.49 24.53
C PHE A 227 17.45 -0.12 23.86
N ARG A 228 18.11 -0.01 22.70
CA ARG A 228 18.14 1.21 21.90
C ARG A 228 17.45 1.00 20.57
N ARG A 229 16.68 2.00 20.14
CA ARG A 229 16.00 1.95 18.84
C ARG A 229 17.01 2.02 17.72
N LEU A 230 16.67 1.40 16.58
CA LEU A 230 17.50 1.38 15.37
C LEU A 230 18.02 2.78 14.97
N ASP A 231 17.20 3.82 15.10
CA ASP A 231 17.54 5.21 14.76
C ASP A 231 18.59 5.82 15.70
N ASP A 232 18.66 5.33 16.94
CA ASP A 232 19.56 5.80 18.00
C ASP A 232 20.88 5.00 18.06
N LEU A 233 21.00 3.95 17.24
CA LEU A 233 22.21 3.12 17.13
C LEU A 233 23.30 3.82 16.31
N SER A 234 24.57 3.49 16.60
CA SER A 234 25.70 3.86 15.75
C SER A 234 25.53 3.26 14.34
N GLY A 235 26.22 3.82 13.34
CA GLY A 235 26.17 3.31 11.95
C GLY A 235 26.43 1.81 11.90
N GLY A 236 27.50 1.38 12.55
CA GLY A 236 27.85 -0.03 12.68
C GLY A 236 26.81 -0.92 13.32
N GLN A 237 26.29 -0.52 14.48
CA GLN A 237 25.22 -1.26 15.15
C GLN A 237 23.94 -1.36 14.29
N ARG A 238 23.66 -0.33 13.50
CA ARG A 238 22.51 -0.31 12.59
C ARG A 238 22.72 -1.28 11.42
N VAL A 239 23.88 -1.24 10.78
CA VAL A 239 24.26 -2.19 9.71
C VAL A 239 24.23 -3.62 10.24
N SER A 240 24.77 -3.86 11.44
CA SER A 240 24.72 -5.13 12.15
C SER A 240 23.30 -5.72 12.23
N VAL A 241 22.34 -4.91 12.71
CA VAL A 241 20.94 -5.33 12.86
C VAL A 241 20.29 -5.59 11.50
N LEU A 242 20.48 -4.70 10.53
CA LEU A 242 19.88 -4.82 9.21
C LEU A 242 20.42 -6.03 8.45
N LEU A 243 21.74 -6.22 8.44
CA LEU A 243 22.39 -7.38 7.83
C LEU A 243 21.88 -8.66 8.47
N SER A 244 21.81 -8.72 9.80
CA SER A 244 21.27 -9.86 10.53
C SER A 244 19.84 -10.21 10.10
N LEU A 245 18.96 -9.22 10.03
CA LEU A 245 17.58 -9.43 9.57
C LEU A 245 17.54 -9.93 8.13
N LEU A 246 18.35 -9.37 7.23
CA LEU A 246 18.47 -9.81 5.84
C LEU A 246 18.94 -11.27 5.74
N LEU A 247 19.91 -11.66 6.57
CA LEU A 247 20.44 -13.02 6.57
C LEU A 247 19.46 -14.06 7.14
N GLN A 248 18.45 -13.64 7.91
CA GLN A 248 17.36 -14.54 8.36
C GLN A 248 16.19 -14.64 7.38
N THR A 249 16.20 -13.86 6.29
CA THR A 249 15.11 -13.95 5.30
C THR A 249 15.16 -15.29 4.56
N ASN A 250 14.00 -15.94 4.39
CA ASN A 250 13.86 -17.11 3.55
C ASN A 250 13.75 -16.72 2.06
N ASP A 251 14.73 -15.96 1.59
CA ASP A 251 14.83 -15.46 0.22
C ASP A 251 15.98 -16.19 -0.51
N GLY A 252 15.64 -16.91 -1.59
CA GLY A 252 16.62 -17.65 -2.38
C GLY A 252 17.41 -16.79 -3.38
N ARG A 253 17.06 -15.50 -3.56
CA ARG A 253 17.75 -14.61 -4.51
C ARG A 253 19.21 -14.40 -4.09
N PRO A 254 20.16 -14.32 -5.03
CA PRO A 254 21.56 -14.06 -4.70
C PRO A 254 21.72 -12.81 -3.82
N LEU A 255 22.58 -12.92 -2.80
CA LEU A 255 22.95 -11.81 -1.92
C LEU A 255 24.35 -11.36 -2.26
N VAL A 256 24.51 -10.11 -2.69
CA VAL A 256 25.81 -9.49 -2.91
C VAL A 256 26.05 -8.50 -1.78
N ILE A 257 27.17 -8.66 -1.07
CA ILE A 257 27.55 -7.79 0.05
C ILE A 257 28.94 -7.24 -0.24
N ASP A 258 29.06 -5.92 -0.23
CA ASP A 258 30.32 -5.22 -0.40
C ASP A 258 30.82 -4.75 0.96
N GLN A 259 32.04 -5.14 1.31
CA GLN A 259 32.74 -4.80 2.55
C GLN A 259 31.83 -4.80 3.79
N PRO A 260 31.16 -5.93 4.11
CA PRO A 260 30.32 -5.99 5.30
C PRO A 260 31.07 -5.61 6.58
N GLU A 261 32.38 -5.81 6.64
CA GLU A 261 33.23 -5.55 7.80
C GLU A 261 33.44 -4.06 8.13
N ASP A 262 33.30 -3.12 7.18
CA ASP A 262 33.76 -1.74 7.38
C ASP A 262 33.02 -1.00 8.49
N GLU A 263 31.73 -1.33 8.67
CA GLU A 263 30.92 -0.76 9.76
C GLU A 263 30.73 -1.74 10.93
N LEU A 264 31.18 -2.99 10.84
CA LEU A 264 30.95 -4.00 11.88
C LEU A 264 32.14 -4.12 12.84
N ASP A 265 31.85 -4.28 14.14
CA ASP A 265 32.90 -4.69 15.07
C ASP A 265 33.23 -6.19 14.90
N ASN A 266 34.49 -6.57 15.17
CA ASN A 266 34.97 -7.94 15.00
C ASN A 266 34.21 -8.98 15.84
N ARG A 267 33.70 -8.57 17.01
CA ARG A 267 32.95 -9.47 17.89
C ARG A 267 31.58 -9.78 17.28
N PHE A 268 30.91 -8.78 16.73
CA PHE A 268 29.64 -8.95 16.04
C PHE A 268 29.80 -9.78 14.76
N LEU A 269 30.86 -9.50 13.99
CA LEU A 269 31.19 -10.27 12.80
C LEU A 269 31.30 -11.77 13.13
N SER A 270 32.08 -12.10 14.16
CA SER A 270 32.35 -13.48 14.58
C SER A 270 31.17 -14.17 15.27
N GLU A 271 30.47 -13.49 16.19
CA GLU A 271 29.37 -14.10 16.97
C GLU A 271 28.03 -14.13 16.22
N THR A 272 27.81 -13.26 15.22
CA THR A 272 26.48 -13.10 14.59
C THR A 272 26.50 -13.30 13.09
N VAL A 273 27.35 -12.56 12.36
CA VAL A 273 27.34 -12.60 10.89
C VAL A 273 27.87 -13.93 10.35
N LEU A 274 29.02 -14.41 10.84
CA LEU A 274 29.61 -15.67 10.36
C LEU A 274 28.67 -16.88 10.60
N PRO A 275 28.05 -17.07 11.78
CA PRO A 275 27.05 -18.12 11.97
C PRO A 275 25.84 -17.98 11.04
N ALA A 276 25.38 -16.76 10.76
CA ALA A 276 24.25 -16.53 9.86
C ALA A 276 24.60 -16.87 8.41
N LEU A 277 25.78 -16.46 7.93
CA LEU A 277 26.30 -16.82 6.61
C LEU A 277 26.38 -18.35 6.45
N LYS A 278 26.91 -19.05 7.46
CA LYS A 278 26.97 -20.53 7.46
C LYS A 278 25.60 -21.19 7.39
N LYS A 279 24.60 -20.67 8.10
CA LYS A 279 23.21 -21.19 8.05
C LYS A 279 22.54 -21.01 6.69
N LEU A 280 22.95 -20.01 5.92
CA LEU A 280 22.41 -19.74 4.60
C LEU A 280 23.04 -20.57 3.48
N LYS A 281 24.23 -21.14 3.72
CA LYS A 281 24.88 -22.03 2.75
C LYS A 281 23.94 -23.15 2.33
N GLY A 282 23.90 -23.42 1.03
CA GLY A 282 22.98 -24.40 0.43
C GLY A 282 21.52 -23.92 0.26
N ARG A 283 21.13 -22.80 0.88
CA ARG A 283 19.78 -22.21 0.72
C ARG A 283 19.78 -20.97 -0.16
N ARG A 284 20.87 -20.19 -0.13
CA ARG A 284 21.00 -18.92 -0.82
C ARG A 284 22.43 -18.75 -1.35
N GLN A 285 22.59 -18.25 -2.57
CA GLN A 285 23.90 -17.86 -3.07
C GLN A 285 24.33 -16.55 -2.42
N ILE A 286 25.54 -16.52 -1.87
CA ILE A 286 26.11 -15.34 -1.22
C ILE A 286 27.43 -15.02 -1.90
N ILE A 287 27.60 -13.76 -2.31
CA ILE A 287 28.81 -13.21 -2.90
C ILE A 287 29.26 -12.07 -2.00
N VAL A 288 30.46 -12.17 -1.46
CA VAL A 288 31.01 -11.15 -0.55
C VAL A 288 32.30 -10.61 -1.14
N ALA A 289 32.37 -9.29 -1.34
CA ALA A 289 33.62 -8.59 -1.56
C ALA A 289 34.15 -8.16 -0.20
N THR A 290 35.33 -8.64 0.19
CA THR A 290 35.87 -8.43 1.52
C THR A 290 37.40 -8.41 1.50
N HIS A 291 37.97 -7.68 2.45
CA HIS A 291 39.39 -7.71 2.77
C HIS A 291 39.65 -8.35 4.14
N ASN A 292 38.64 -8.96 4.76
CA ASN A 292 38.72 -9.54 6.10
C ASN A 292 38.87 -11.07 6.06
N ALA A 293 39.95 -11.58 6.68
CA ALA A 293 40.27 -13.02 6.69
C ALA A 293 39.21 -13.82 7.43
N ASP A 294 38.57 -13.26 8.45
CA ASP A 294 37.53 -13.94 9.20
C ASP A 294 36.33 -14.27 8.31
N ILE A 295 35.98 -13.41 7.36
CA ILE A 295 34.88 -13.66 6.44
C ILE A 295 35.21 -14.77 5.45
N VAL A 296 36.44 -14.79 4.94
CA VAL A 296 36.88 -15.79 3.97
C VAL A 296 37.11 -17.15 4.65
N VAL A 297 37.93 -17.15 5.70
CA VAL A 297 38.40 -18.37 6.39
C VAL A 297 37.38 -18.86 7.40
N ASN A 298 36.98 -18.02 8.36
CA ASN A 298 36.03 -18.43 9.39
C ASN A 298 34.59 -18.50 8.87
N GLY A 299 34.27 -17.80 7.78
CA GLY A 299 33.04 -17.98 7.00
C GLY A 299 33.04 -19.22 6.09
N ASP A 300 34.20 -19.88 5.95
CA ASP A 300 34.38 -21.15 5.23
C ASP A 300 34.04 -21.02 3.72
N ALA A 301 34.57 -20.01 3.04
CA ALA A 301 34.17 -19.72 1.66
C ALA A 301 34.37 -20.92 0.70
N ASP A 302 33.28 -21.34 0.03
CA ASP A 302 33.30 -22.45 -0.93
C ASP A 302 34.11 -22.12 -2.20
N GLN A 303 34.12 -20.85 -2.58
CA GLN A 303 34.83 -20.32 -3.74
C GLN A 303 35.46 -18.98 -3.37
N VAL A 304 36.78 -18.91 -3.46
CA VAL A 304 37.56 -17.68 -3.30
C VAL A 304 38.02 -17.20 -4.67
N ILE A 305 37.89 -15.90 -4.92
CA ILE A 305 38.35 -15.24 -6.14
C ILE A 305 39.28 -14.11 -5.72
N GLN A 306 40.58 -14.29 -5.93
CA GLN A 306 41.57 -13.25 -5.66
C GLN A 306 41.58 -12.27 -6.83
N LEU A 307 41.31 -11.01 -6.52
CA LEU A 307 41.41 -9.92 -7.49
C LEU A 307 42.74 -9.18 -7.28
N GLU A 308 43.46 -8.96 -8.38
CA GLU A 308 44.59 -8.05 -8.43
C GLU A 308 44.23 -6.85 -9.30
N ALA A 309 44.61 -5.66 -8.86
CA ALA A 309 44.41 -4.44 -9.63
C ALA A 309 45.77 -3.80 -9.96
N THR A 310 45.89 -3.34 -11.19
CA THR A 310 46.86 -2.33 -11.61
C THR A 310 46.13 -1.00 -11.75
N ALA A 311 46.86 0.09 -12.01
CA ALA A 311 46.26 1.42 -12.18
C ALA A 311 45.11 1.48 -13.21
N ASN A 312 45.13 0.59 -14.24
CA ASN A 312 44.21 0.66 -15.38
C ASN A 312 43.33 -0.58 -15.57
N GLN A 313 43.57 -1.68 -14.85
CA GLN A 313 42.82 -2.92 -15.03
C GLN A 313 42.84 -3.79 -13.77
N GLY A 314 41.71 -4.44 -13.49
CA GLY A 314 41.60 -5.55 -12.55
C GLY A 314 41.67 -6.89 -13.28
N ARG A 315 42.31 -7.89 -12.68
CA ARG A 315 42.34 -9.27 -13.18
C ARG A 315 42.07 -10.24 -12.04
N VAL A 316 41.53 -11.41 -12.39
CA VAL A 316 41.50 -12.55 -11.47
C VAL A 316 42.89 -13.16 -11.45
N ALA A 317 43.52 -13.18 -10.28
CA ALA A 317 44.84 -13.80 -10.10
C ALA A 317 44.70 -15.30 -9.86
N GLU A 318 43.85 -15.68 -8.90
CA GLU A 318 43.59 -17.06 -8.52
C GLU A 318 42.10 -17.24 -8.22
N ALA A 319 41.56 -18.43 -8.51
CA ALA A 319 40.17 -18.76 -8.19
C ALA A 319 40.00 -20.25 -7.87
N GLY A 320 39.35 -20.55 -6.76
CA GLY A 320 39.06 -21.93 -6.37
C GLY A 320 38.61 -22.08 -4.93
N ALA A 321 38.45 -23.34 -4.52
CA ALA A 321 38.11 -23.69 -3.14
C ALA A 321 39.27 -23.39 -2.18
N ILE A 322 38.93 -23.08 -0.92
CA ILE A 322 39.86 -22.65 0.13
C ILE A 322 40.91 -23.72 0.50
N GLU A 323 40.67 -24.98 0.17
CA GLU A 323 41.59 -26.09 0.45
C GLU A 323 42.76 -26.15 -0.52
N LYS A 324 42.68 -25.50 -1.69
CA LYS A 324 43.76 -25.50 -2.67
C LYS A 324 44.97 -24.73 -2.12
N PRO A 325 46.20 -25.29 -2.20
CA PRO A 325 47.40 -24.59 -1.74
C PRO A 325 47.56 -23.19 -2.34
N THR A 326 47.33 -23.04 -3.65
CA THR A 326 47.43 -21.74 -4.33
C THR A 326 46.46 -20.70 -3.78
N ILE A 327 45.28 -21.12 -3.33
CA ILE A 327 44.26 -20.24 -2.73
C ILE A 327 44.63 -19.87 -1.30
N ARG A 328 45.18 -20.80 -0.52
CA ARG A 328 45.67 -20.51 0.84
C ARG A 328 46.79 -19.48 0.80
N ASP A 329 47.74 -19.66 -0.11
CA ASP A 329 48.84 -18.71 -0.31
C ASP A 329 48.31 -17.34 -0.75
N ALA A 330 47.30 -17.32 -1.63
CA ALA A 330 46.63 -16.09 -2.05
C ALA A 330 45.94 -15.35 -0.87
N ILE A 331 45.25 -16.08 0.01
CA ILE A 331 44.59 -15.50 1.20
C ILE A 331 45.64 -14.91 2.14
N VAL A 332 46.69 -15.66 2.50
CA VAL A 332 47.75 -15.19 3.39
C VAL A 332 48.43 -13.94 2.82
N ARG A 333 48.71 -13.94 1.51
CA ARG A 333 49.37 -12.80 0.85
C ARG A 333 48.49 -11.55 0.81
N THR A 334 47.21 -11.70 0.48
CA THR A 334 46.29 -10.56 0.29
C THR A 334 45.78 -10.03 1.62
N VAL A 335 45.43 -10.91 2.55
CA VAL A 335 44.66 -10.53 3.74
C VAL A 335 45.53 -10.41 4.99
N ASP A 336 46.49 -11.31 5.16
CA ASP A 336 47.39 -11.28 6.33
C ASP A 336 48.67 -10.46 6.10
N GLY A 337 48.90 -10.02 4.86
CA GLY A 337 50.10 -9.26 4.48
C GLY A 337 51.33 -10.13 4.27
N GLY A 338 51.14 -11.44 4.05
CA GLY A 338 52.20 -12.42 3.79
C GLY A 338 52.61 -13.25 5.00
N ASP A 339 53.39 -14.30 4.73
CA ASP A 339 53.80 -15.32 5.72
C ASP A 339 54.49 -14.73 6.95
N ASP A 340 55.37 -13.74 6.75
CA ASP A 340 56.13 -13.12 7.83
C ASP A 340 55.22 -12.34 8.79
N ALA A 341 54.24 -11.62 8.25
CA ALA A 341 53.26 -10.88 9.04
C ALA A 341 52.35 -11.82 9.84
N PHE A 342 51.92 -12.92 9.22
CA PHE A 342 51.12 -13.96 9.88
C PHE A 342 51.90 -14.61 11.04
N ARG A 343 53.13 -15.08 10.79
CA ARG A 343 53.99 -15.67 11.84
C ARG A 343 54.29 -14.69 12.97
N LEU A 344 54.55 -13.42 12.65
CA LEU A 344 54.79 -12.39 13.65
C LEU A 344 53.58 -12.17 14.56
N ARG A 345 52.35 -12.17 14.00
CA ARG A 345 51.12 -12.10 14.81
C ARG A 345 51.00 -13.30 15.75
N GLN A 346 51.24 -14.51 15.24
CA GLN A 346 51.19 -15.73 16.03
C GLN A 346 52.16 -15.67 17.22
N ILE A 347 53.43 -15.30 16.96
CA ILE A 347 54.45 -15.16 18.00
C ILE A 347 54.07 -14.08 19.02
N LYS A 348 53.58 -12.90 18.57
CA LYS A 348 53.22 -11.79 19.47
C LYS A 348 52.03 -12.10 20.37
N TYR A 349 51.06 -12.86 19.87
CA TYR A 349 49.90 -13.29 20.67
C TYR A 349 50.20 -14.49 21.56
N GLY A 350 51.36 -15.15 21.38
CA GLY A 350 51.80 -16.27 22.21
C GLY A 350 51.12 -17.60 21.86
N PHE A 351 50.71 -17.79 20.60
CA PHE A 351 50.13 -19.03 20.07
C PHE A 351 51.16 -19.92 19.36
#